data_AF-A0A0Q5CYD5-F1
#
_entry.id   AF-A0A0Q5CYD5-F1
#
_cell.length_a   1.000
_cell.length_b   1.000
_cell.length_c   1.000
_cell.angle_alpha   90.00
_cell.angle_beta   90.00
_cell.angle_gamma   90.00
#
_symmetry.space_group_name_H-M   'P 1'
#
loop_
_entity.id
_entity.type
_entity.pdbx_description
1 polymer ?
#
loop_
_entity_poly.entity_id
_entity_poly.type
_entity_poly.pdbx_seq_one_letter_code
_entity_poly.pdbx_strand_id
1 'polypeptide(L)'
;MTNDHPRLWLAAAIEAKSHRQMYAIAIEIGEAGTLASPEIRKAAQNLARSLHGVIELPIADASVLAKADRRFAVLCELLKKAASGTPPSFAA
;
A
#
# COMPACT_ATOMS: atom_id res chain seq x y z
N MET A 1 14.00 17.63 -8.96
CA MET A 1 13.85 16.17 -8.91
C MET A 1 12.39 15.89 -8.60
N THR A 2 11.61 15.52 -9.62
CA THR A 2 10.17 15.23 -9.46
C THR A 2 10.05 14.00 -8.56
N ASN A 3 9.28 14.10 -7.48
CA ASN A 3 9.02 12.99 -6.57
C ASN A 3 8.17 11.93 -7.29
N ASP A 4 8.79 11.08 -8.11
CA ASP A 4 8.15 9.97 -8.83
C ASP A 4 7.93 8.72 -7.95
N HIS A 5 8.19 8.81 -6.64
CA HIS A 5 7.98 7.72 -5.68
C HIS A 5 6.58 7.09 -5.75
N PRO A 6 5.48 7.87 -5.84
CA PRO A 6 4.14 7.27 -5.95
C PRO A 6 3.96 6.42 -7.22
N ARG A 7 4.61 6.77 -8.33
CA ARG A 7 4.57 5.99 -9.57
C ARG A 7 5.39 4.69 -9.46
N LEU A 8 6.57 4.77 -8.85
CA LEU A 8 7.40 3.59 -8.60
C LEU A 8 6.69 2.60 -7.67
N TRP A 9 6.13 3.08 -6.57
CA TRP A 9 5.35 2.25 -5.64
C TRP A 9 4.09 1.68 -6.28
N LEU A 10 3.42 2.43 -7.16
CA LEU A 10 2.27 1.91 -7.90
C LEU A 10 2.68 0.77 -8.85
N ALA A 11 3.78 0.93 -9.58
CA ALA A 11 4.29 -0.12 -10.47
C ALA A 11 4.62 -1.40 -9.69
N ALA A 12 5.38 -1.27 -8.58
CA ALA A 12 5.67 -2.39 -7.70
C ALA A 12 4.40 -3.03 -7.12
N ALA A 13 3.39 -2.22 -6.76
CA ALA A 13 2.13 -2.73 -6.23
C ALA A 13 1.32 -3.50 -7.28
N ILE A 14 1.32 -3.07 -8.55
CA ILE A 14 0.67 -3.79 -9.65
C ILE A 14 1.38 -5.13 -9.91
N GLU A 15 2.70 -5.17 -9.77
CA GLU A 15 3.51 -6.38 -9.97
C GLU A 15 3.47 -7.35 -8.79
N ALA A 16 2.97 -6.94 -7.62
CA ALA A 16 2.90 -7.79 -6.44
C ALA A 16 1.88 -8.93 -6.65
N LYS A 17 2.40 -10.17 -6.67
CA LYS A 17 1.60 -11.40 -6.86
C LYS A 17 1.45 -12.21 -5.57
N SER A 18 1.97 -11.72 -4.45
CA SER A 18 1.92 -12.41 -3.17
C SER A 18 1.76 -11.43 -2.01
N HIS A 19 1.11 -11.90 -0.94
CA HIS A 19 0.99 -11.17 0.32
C HIS A 19 2.35 -10.77 0.92
N ARG A 20 3.41 -11.56 0.67
CA ARG A 20 4.79 -11.22 1.03
C ARG A 20 5.29 -9.96 0.32
N GLN A 21 5.08 -9.87 -0.98
CA GLN A 21 5.44 -8.68 -1.76
C GLN A 21 4.61 -7.47 -1.35
N MET A 22 3.30 -7.65 -1.15
CA MET A 22 2.43 -6.59 -0.64
C MET A 22 2.92 -6.04 0.70
N TYR A 23 3.36 -6.92 1.61
CA TYR A 23 3.93 -6.52 2.90
C TYR A 23 5.23 -5.75 2.74
N ALA A 24 6.16 -6.23 1.92
CA ALA A 24 7.44 -5.56 1.68
C ALA A 24 7.24 -4.12 1.17
N ILE A 25 6.34 -3.95 0.19
CA ILE A 25 5.96 -2.63 -0.35
C ILE A 25 5.33 -1.75 0.76
N ALA A 26 4.46 -2.33 1.59
CA ALA A 26 3.81 -1.60 2.68
C ALA A 26 4.81 -1.09 3.74
N ILE A 27 5.85 -1.87 4.05
CA ILE A 27 6.93 -1.47 4.95
C ILE A 27 7.74 -0.33 4.32
N GLU A 28 8.18 -0.49 3.07
CA GLU A 28 8.95 0.53 2.35
C GLU A 28 8.22 1.89 2.34
N ILE A 29 6.93 1.89 1.97
CA ILE A 29 6.11 3.11 1.95
C ILE A 29 5.91 3.68 3.36
N GLY A 30 5.73 2.82 4.36
CA GLY A 30 5.57 3.23 5.75
C GLY A 30 6.81 3.93 6.32
N GLU A 31 7.99 3.51 5.88
CA GLU A 31 9.31 4.01 6.30
C GLU A 31 9.83 5.17 5.46
N ALA A 32 9.23 5.43 4.29
CA ALA A 32 9.65 6.45 3.32
C ALA A 32 9.58 7.92 3.81
N GLY A 33 9.24 8.17 5.07
CA GLY A 33 9.24 9.51 5.65
C GLY A 33 8.39 10.49 4.84
N THR A 34 8.89 11.71 4.61
CA THR A 34 8.17 12.77 3.88
C THR A 34 7.92 12.49 2.39
N LEU A 35 8.47 11.40 1.84
CA LEU A 35 8.23 11.00 0.45
C LEU A 35 6.81 10.43 0.25
N ALA A 36 6.19 9.92 1.31
CA ALA A 36 4.80 9.48 1.32
C ALA A 36 3.90 10.48 2.06
N SER A 37 2.74 10.80 1.48
CA SER A 37 1.72 11.59 2.16
C SER A 37 1.26 10.88 3.44
N PRO A 38 0.73 11.62 4.44
CA PRO A 38 0.24 11.00 5.68
C PRO A 38 -0.83 9.93 5.44
N GLU A 39 -1.69 10.13 4.44
CA GLU A 39 -2.74 9.17 4.04
C GLU A 39 -2.17 7.87 3.47
N ILE A 40 -1.24 7.97 2.52
CA ILE A 40 -0.57 6.82 1.90
C ILE A 40 0.20 6.03 2.98
N ARG A 41 0.92 6.74 3.85
CA ARG A 41 1.69 6.14 4.93
C ARG A 41 0.79 5.39 5.92
N LYS A 42 -0.34 5.98 6.31
CA LYS A 42 -1.32 5.34 7.18
C LYS A 42 -1.93 4.10 6.54
N ALA A 43 -2.25 4.15 5.24
CA ALA A 43 -2.76 3.01 4.49
C ALA A 43 -1.73 1.86 4.44
N ALA A 44 -0.47 2.19 4.14
CA ALA A 44 0.64 1.23 4.12
C ALA A 44 0.88 0.59 5.50
N GLN A 45 0.92 1.39 6.58
CA GLN A 45 1.06 0.87 7.95
C GLN A 45 -0.10 -0.05 8.35
N ASN A 46 -1.33 0.27 7.94
CA ASN A 46 -2.48 -0.59 8.20
C ASN A 46 -2.38 -1.92 7.44
N LEU A 47 -1.93 -1.90 6.18
CA LEU A 47 -1.67 -3.12 5.42
C LEU A 47 -0.57 -3.95 6.06
N ALA A 48 0.55 -3.32 6.42
CA ALA A 48 1.68 -3.97 7.08
C ALA A 48 1.23 -4.66 8.38
N ARG A 49 0.50 -3.97 9.25
CA ARG A 49 -0.04 -4.58 10.48
C ARG A 49 -0.98 -5.77 10.22
N SER A 50 -1.74 -5.73 9.13
CA SER A 50 -2.65 -6.83 8.75
C SER A 50 -1.89 -8.08 8.33
N LEU A 51 -0.74 -7.89 7.69
CA LEU A 51 0.08 -8.97 7.16
C LEU A 51 1.14 -9.44 8.15
N HIS A 52 1.60 -8.57 9.08
CA HIS A 52 2.70 -8.85 10.01
C HIS A 52 2.54 -10.19 10.73
N GLY A 53 1.36 -10.45 11.32
CA GLY A 53 1.07 -11.70 12.02
C GLY A 53 0.80 -12.92 11.13
N VAL A 54 0.86 -12.76 9.81
CA VAL A 54 0.52 -13.78 8.82
C VAL A 54 1.73 -14.21 7.99
N ILE A 55 2.64 -13.29 7.66
CA ILE A 55 3.77 -13.62 6.76
C ILE A 55 4.76 -14.60 7.42
N GLU A 56 4.81 -14.59 8.75
CA GLU A 56 5.64 -15.47 9.57
C GLU A 56 4.95 -16.81 9.91
N LEU A 57 3.65 -16.96 9.64
CA LEU A 57 2.92 -18.19 9.89
C LEU A 57 2.74 -19.01 8.61
N PRO A 58 2.93 -20.34 8.66
CA PRO A 58 2.79 -21.20 7.48
C PRO A 58 1.35 -21.28 6.94
N ILE A 59 0.34 -20.98 7.77
CA ILE A 59 -1.06 -20.97 7.38
C ILE A 59 -1.73 -19.72 7.96
N ALA A 60 -2.10 -18.80 7.08
CA ALA A 60 -2.88 -17.62 7.41
C ALA A 60 -4.37 -17.95 7.42
N ASP A 61 -5.13 -17.36 8.34
CA ASP A 61 -6.59 -17.37 8.25
C ASP A 61 -7.03 -16.64 6.97
N ALA A 62 -7.91 -17.26 6.19
CA ALA A 62 -8.44 -16.72 4.94
C ALA A 62 -9.10 -15.34 5.12
N SER A 63 -9.69 -15.08 6.29
CA SER A 63 -10.28 -13.79 6.64
C SER A 63 -9.23 -12.67 6.75
N VAL A 64 -8.00 -13.01 7.18
CA VAL A 64 -6.90 -12.06 7.28
C VAL A 64 -6.34 -11.72 5.90
N LEU A 65 -6.21 -12.72 5.02
CA LEU A 65 -5.80 -12.51 3.62
C LEU A 65 -6.80 -11.62 2.88
N ALA A 66 -8.10 -11.93 2.96
CA ALA A 66 -9.14 -11.10 2.35
C ALA A 66 -9.14 -9.65 2.88
N LYS A 67 -8.81 -9.45 4.16
CA LYS A 67 -8.66 -8.11 4.75
C LYS A 67 -7.41 -7.39 4.23
N ALA A 68 -6.31 -8.11 4.04
CA ALA A 68 -5.09 -7.57 3.44
C ALA A 68 -5.33 -7.15 1.98
N ASP A 69 -6.01 -7.98 1.18
CA ASP A 69 -6.37 -7.65 -0.21
C ASP A 69 -7.18 -6.35 -0.30
N ARG A 70 -8.20 -6.19 0.56
CA ARG A 70 -8.98 -4.95 0.62
C ARG A 70 -8.12 -3.74 0.97
N ARG A 71 -7.20 -3.89 1.92
CA ARG A 71 -6.28 -2.81 2.32
C ARG A 71 -5.27 -2.48 1.22
N PHE A 72 -4.81 -3.49 0.49
CA PHE A 72 -3.90 -3.32 -0.63
C PHE A 72 -4.60 -2.60 -1.79
N ALA A 73 -5.85 -2.95 -2.11
CA ALA A 73 -6.65 -2.23 -3.09
C ALA A 73 -6.78 -0.73 -2.76
N VAL A 74 -7.07 -0.39 -1.49
CA VAL A 74 -7.13 1.01 -1.03
C VAL A 74 -5.78 1.72 -1.21
N LEU A 75 -4.67 1.06 -0.86
CA LEU A 75 -3.33 1.62 -1.05
C LEU A 75 -3.04 1.88 -2.54
N CYS A 76 -3.39 0.95 -3.42
CA CYS A 76 -3.23 1.11 -4.87
C CYS A 76 -4.02 2.31 -5.41
N GLU A 77 -5.25 2.53 -4.95
CA GLU A 77 -6.04 3.70 -5.37
C GLU A 77 -5.44 5.03 -4.91
N LEU A 78 -4.92 5.08 -3.68
CA LEU A 78 -4.20 6.26 -3.19
C LEU A 78 -2.92 6.52 -3.99
N LEU A 79 -2.18 5.46 -4.35
CA LEU A 79 -0.99 5.57 -5.19
C LEU A 79 -1.34 6.03 -6.62
N LYS A 80 -2.41 5.51 -7.23
CA LYS A 80 -2.92 5.98 -8.54
C LYS A 80 -3.26 7.47 -8.52
N LYS A 81 -3.98 7.92 -7.48
CA LYS A 81 -4.35 9.33 -7.31
C LYS A 81 -3.12 10.22 -7.15
N ALA A 82 -2.14 9.81 -6.33
CA ALA A 82 -0.89 10.54 -6.17
C ALA A 82 -0.03 10.55 -7.45
N ALA A 83 0.01 9.44 -8.19
CA ALA A 83 0.76 9.28 -9.43
C ALA A 83 0.19 10.06 -10.63
N SER A 84 -1.14 10.28 -10.64
CA SER A 84 -1.85 11.04 -11.67
C SER A 84 -1.87 12.55 -11.43
N GLY A 85 -1.37 13.03 -10.28
CA GLY A 85 -1.35 14.46 -9.95
C GLY A 85 -2.74 15.10 -9.85
N THR A 86 -3.82 14.31 -9.82
CA THR A 86 -5.19 14.83 -9.83
C THR A 86 -5.62 15.12 -8.39
N PRO A 87 -5.90 16.39 -8.03
CA PRO A 87 -6.44 16.71 -6.72
C PRO A 87 -7.78 16.00 -6.51
N PRO A 88 -8.13 15.60 -5.28
CA PRO A 88 -9.45 15.05 -5.01
C PRO A 88 -10.53 16.04 -5.45
N SER A 89 -11.32 15.66 -6.46
CA SER A 89 -12.64 16.23 -6.65
C SER A 89 -13.54 15.64 -5.56
N PHE A 90 -13.68 16.36 -4.46
CA PHE A 90 -14.80 16.15 -3.55
C PHE A 90 -15.97 16.95 -4.15
N ALA A 91 -16.79 16.30 -4.97
CA ALA A 91 -18.10 16.83 -5.31
C ALA A 91 -19.01 16.69 -4.08
N ALA A 92 -19.57 17.82 -3.65
CA ALA A 92 -20.45 18.01 -2.51
C ALA A 92 -21.86 17.42 -2.73
#